data_AF-A0A841REU8-F1
#
_entry.id   AF-A0A841REU8-F1
#
_cell.length_a   1.000
_cell.length_b   1.000
_cell.length_c   1.000
_cell.angle_alpha   90.00
_cell.angle_beta   90.00
_cell.angle_gamma   90.00
#
_symmetry.space_group_name_H-M   'P 1'
#
loop_
_entity.id
_entity.type
_entity.pdbx_description
1 polymer ?
#
loop_
_entity_poly.entity_id
_entity_poly.type
_entity_poly.pdbx_seq_one_letter_code
_entity_poly.pdbx_strand_id
1 'polypeptide(L)' 'SQHGSVSYVTLFVAYFNFLRPHASLENKVPVMIPELEKMPNMPERWTKLISMAQDFLTEQQSA' A
#
# COMPACT_ATOMS: atom_id res chain seq x y z
N SER A 1 -8.98 20.69 6.77
CA SER A 1 -7.56 20.26 6.86
C SER A 1 -7.30 18.85 7.38
N GLN A 2 -8.07 18.26 8.33
CA GLN A 2 -7.70 16.98 8.95
C GLN A 2 -7.65 15.75 8.00
N HIS A 3 -8.57 15.65 7.04
CA HIS A 3 -8.60 14.51 6.12
C HIS A 3 -7.31 14.38 5.28
N GLY A 4 -6.72 15.50 4.88
CA GLY A 4 -5.45 15.51 4.14
C GLY A 4 -4.27 15.03 4.99
N SER A 5 -4.18 15.46 6.25
CA SER A 5 -3.12 15.00 7.16
C SER A 5 -3.23 13.52 7.49
N VAL A 6 -4.46 13.02 7.71
CA VAL A 6 -4.70 11.59 7.95
C VAL A 6 -4.28 10.78 6.73
N SER A 7 -4.73 11.16 5.54
CA SER A 7 -4.37 10.46 4.30
C SER A 7 -2.86 10.43 4.08
N TYR A 8 -2.18 11.56 4.30
CA TYR A 8 -0.72 11.65 4.16
C TYR A 8 0.01 10.72 5.14
N VAL A 9 -0.34 10.76 6.43
CA VAL A 9 0.30 9.92 7.45
C VAL A 9 0.01 8.44 7.19
N THR A 10 -1.22 8.08 6.80
CA THR A 10 -1.57 6.68 6.47
C THR A 10 -0.75 6.16 5.30
N LEU A 11 -0.64 6.91 4.20
CA LEU A 11 0.16 6.51 3.04
C LEU A 11 1.66 6.46 3.37
N PHE A 12 2.15 7.43 4.16
CA PHE A 12 3.53 7.43 4.63
C PHE A 12 3.85 6.19 5.49
N VAL A 13 3.00 5.86 6.45
CA VAL A 13 3.16 4.67 7.30
C VAL A 13 3.09 3.39 6.48
N ALA A 14 2.14 3.31 5.54
CA ALA A 14 2.02 2.17 4.63
C ALA A 14 3.33 1.94 3.85
N TYR A 15 3.90 3.02 3.31
CA TYR A 15 5.18 2.94 2.62
C TYR A 15 6.30 2.54 3.56
N PHE A 16 6.52 3.31 4.63
CA PHE A 16 7.73 3.23 5.43
C PHE A 16 7.83 1.92 6.20
N ASN A 17 6.71 1.40 6.68
CA ASN A 17 6.70 0.19 7.50
C ASN A 17 6.54 -1.10 6.69
N PHE A 18 5.90 -1.05 5.50
CA PHE A 18 5.50 -2.28 4.81
C PHE A 18 5.97 -2.38 3.36
N LEU A 19 6.14 -1.26 2.65
CA LEU A 19 6.48 -1.26 1.21
C LEU A 19 7.89 -0.75 0.91
N ARG A 20 8.63 -0.30 1.93
CA ARG A 20 10.01 0.13 1.78
C ARG A 20 10.94 -1.08 1.78
N PRO A 21 11.82 -1.23 0.77
CA PRO A 21 12.88 -2.22 0.79
C PRO A 21 13.79 -2.05 2.00
N HIS A 22 14.08 -3.14 2.71
CA HIS A 22 15.01 -3.16 3.83
C HIS A 22 16.25 -3.98 3.51
N ALA A 23 17.43 -3.42 3.81
CA ALA A 23 18.71 -4.10 3.60
C ALA A 23 18.82 -5.41 4.41
N SER A 24 18.24 -5.44 5.61
CA SER A 24 18.16 -6.64 6.45
C SER A 24 17.27 -7.74 5.88
N LEU A 25 16.46 -7.44 4.86
CA LEU A 25 15.57 -8.36 4.16
C LEU A 25 16.04 -8.61 2.72
N GLU A 26 17.35 -8.51 2.44
CA GLU A 26 17.90 -8.68 1.07
C GLU A 26 17.29 -7.70 0.06
N ASN A 27 16.99 -6.47 0.49
CA ASN A 27 16.26 -5.46 -0.29
C ASN A 27 14.82 -5.86 -0.68
N LYS A 28 14.22 -6.81 0.03
CA LYS A 28 12.79 -7.10 -0.04
C LYS A 28 12.01 -6.18 0.88
N VAL A 29 10.71 -6.10 0.63
CA VAL A 29 9.75 -5.39 1.47
C VAL A 29 9.28 -6.30 2.62
N PRO A 30 8.92 -5.75 3.79
CA PRO A 30 8.40 -6.54 4.91
C PRO A 30 7.12 -7.32 4.59
N VAL A 31 6.26 -6.78 3.71
CA VAL A 31 5.00 -7.42 3.30
C VAL A 31 5.00 -7.61 1.79
N MET A 32 5.13 -8.86 1.33
CA MET A 32 5.07 -9.19 -0.09
C MET A 32 3.61 -9.37 -0.52
N ILE A 33 3.16 -8.53 -1.45
CA ILE A 33 1.81 -8.56 -2.01
C ILE A 33 1.94 -8.91 -3.49
N PRO A 34 1.62 -10.16 -3.91
CA PRO A 34 1.85 -10.64 -5.27
C PRO A 34 1.24 -9.76 -6.37
N GLU A 35 0.11 -9.11 -6.09
CA GLU A 35 -0.58 -8.20 -7.00
C GLU A 35 0.23 -6.93 -7.28
N LEU A 36 1.05 -6.49 -6.32
CA LEU A 36 1.91 -5.31 -6.44
C LEU A 36 3.26 -5.61 -7.09
N GLU A 37 3.76 -6.84 -6.97
CA GLU A 37 5.04 -7.25 -7.58
C GLU A 37 5.00 -7.18 -9.11
N LYS A 38 3.82 -7.38 -9.70
CA LYS A 38 3.58 -7.28 -11.15
C LYS A 38 3.64 -5.85 -11.70
N MET A 39 3.62 -4.85 -10.82
CA MET A 39 3.62 -3.44 -11.21
C MET A 39 5.07 -2.91 -11.36
N PRO A 40 5.41 -2.27 -12.48
CA PRO A 40 6.81 -1.94 -12.79
C PRO A 40 7.35 -0.72 -12.03
N ASN A 41 6.49 0.11 -11.41
CA ASN A 41 6.92 1.25 -10.62
C ASN A 41 6.01 1.53 -9.41
N MET A 42 6.47 2.39 -8.50
CA MET A 42 5.73 2.74 -7.28
C MET A 42 4.38 3.44 -7.53
N PRO A 43 4.25 4.39 -8.49
CA PRO A 43 2.94 4.96 -8.84
C PRO A 43 1.89 3.90 -9.16
N GLU A 44 2.20 2.91 -10.00
CA GLU A 44 1.26 1.85 -10.34
C GLU A 44 0.97 0.94 -9.15
N ARG A 45 1.96 0.66 -8.30
CA ARG A 45 1.75 -0.07 -7.04
C ARG A 45 0.75 0.65 -6.13
N TRP A 46 0.83 1.98 -6.03
CA TRP A 46 -0.13 2.77 -5.25
C TRP A 46 -1.53 2.70 -5.82
N THR A 47 -1.69 2.90 -7.14
CA THR A 47 -2.99 2.80 -7.79
C THR A 47 -3.61 1.42 -7.57
N LYS A 48 -2.83 0.34 -7.71
CA LYS A 48 -3.31 -1.01 -7.46
C LYS A 48 -3.68 -1.24 -5.99
N LEU A 49 -2.85 -0.80 -5.05
CA LEU A 49 -3.11 -0.93 -3.61
C LEU A 49 -4.40 -0.19 -3.20
N ILE A 50 -4.57 1.03 -3.68
CA ILE A 50 -5.75 1.85 -3.40
C ILE A 50 -7.01 1.24 -4.02
N SER A 51 -6.92 0.66 -5.21
CA SER A 51 -8.02 -0.11 -5.83
C SER A 51 -8.42 -1.31 -4.97
N MET A 52 -7.46 -2.15 -4.57
CA MET A 52 -7.75 -3.32 -3.74
C MET A 52 -8.36 -2.94 -2.38
N ALA A 53 -7.92 -1.82 -1.80
CA ALA A 53 -8.51 -1.30 -0.57
C ALA A 53 -9.97 -0.85 -0.76
N GLN A 54 -10.31 -0.25 -1.90
CA GLN A 54 -11.70 0.12 -2.23
C GLN A 54 -12.59 -1.10 -2.44
N ASP A 55 -12.07 -2.12 -3.13
CA ASP A 55 -12.77 -3.39 -3.34
C ASP A 55 -13.08 -4.04 -1.99
N PHE A 56 -12.06 -4.14 -1.12
CA PHE A 56 -12.21 -4.67 0.24
C PHE A 56 -13.22 -3.91 1.09
N LEU A 57 -13.23 -2.57 1.04
CA LEU A 57 -14.22 -1.76 1.76
C LEU A 57 -15.64 -2.00 1.25
N THR A 58 -15.80 -2.16 -0.07
CA THR A 58 -17.10 -2.47 -0.68
C THR A 58 -17.60 -3.85 -0.24
N GLU A 59 -16.72 -4.86 -0.26
CA GLU A 59 -17.03 -6.21 0.22
C GLU A 59 -17.48 -6.18 1.70
N GLN A 60 -16.74 -5.46 2.55
CA GLN A 60 -17.09 -5.35 3.98
C GLN A 60 -18.37 -4.56 4.25
N GLN A 61 -18.79 -3.66 3.36
CA GLN A 61 -20.09 -2.98 3.47
C GLN A 61 -21.26 -3.85 3.04
N SER A 62 -21.01 -4.85 2.19
CA SER A 62 -22.02 -5.79 1.68
C SER A 62 -22.20 -7.05 2.54
N ALA A 63 -21.31 -7.29 3.50
CA ALA A 63 -21.31 -8.42 4.43
C ALA A 63 -22.02 -8.07 5.75
#